data_AF-A0A2A2QTY4-F1
#
_entry.id   AF-A0A2A2QTY4-F1
#
_cell.length_a   1.000
_cell.length_b   1.000
_cell.length_c   1.000
_cell.angle_alpha   90.00
_cell.angle_beta   90.00
_cell.angle_gamma   90.00
#
_symmetry.space_group_name_H-M   'P 1'
#
loop_
_entity.id
_entity.type
_entity.pdbx_description
1 polymer ?
#
loop_
_entity_poly.entity_id
_entity_poly.type
_entity_poly.pdbx_seq_one_letter_code
_entity_poly.pdbx_strand_id
1 'polypeptide(L)'
;MIRPLSLLFAFICLQLTAGCLGSRKNPKPKENQAIAAELEESFRQRWIEKRASELTAKGVAADLARTQAFEEFKVKFNFPEPKKK
;
A
#
# COMPACT_ATOMS: atom_id res chain seq x y z
N MET A 1 -14.42 26.13 -26.19
CA MET A 1 -14.19 24.71 -26.54
C MET A 1 -12.71 24.39 -26.27
N ILE A 2 -12.41 23.88 -25.08
CA ILE A 2 -11.04 23.55 -24.68
C ILE A 2 -10.69 22.20 -25.33
N ARG A 3 -9.66 22.20 -26.19
CA ARG A 3 -9.23 21.02 -26.93
C ARG A 3 -8.63 20.01 -25.94
N PRO A 4 -9.03 18.72 -25.98
CA PRO A 4 -8.55 17.70 -25.03
C PRO A 4 -7.03 17.48 -25.13
N LEU A 5 -6.43 17.85 -26.26
CA LEU A 5 -4.97 17.81 -26.49
C LEU A 5 -4.19 18.79 -25.61
N SER A 6 -4.77 19.95 -25.26
CA SER A 6 -4.11 20.97 -24.42
C SER A 6 -4.07 20.58 -22.94
N LEU A 7 -5.03 19.79 -22.47
CA LEU A 7 -5.05 19.24 -21.09
C LEU A 7 -4.01 18.13 -20.90
N LEU A 8 -3.79 17.32 -21.93
CA LEU A 8 -2.76 16.27 -21.92
C LEU A 8 -1.33 16.84 -21.86
N PHE A 9 -1.08 17.95 -22.55
CA PHE A 9 0.23 18.59 -22.54
C PHE A 9 0.58 19.22 -21.18
N ALA A 10 -0.40 19.79 -20.48
CA ALA A 10 -0.20 20.37 -19.15
C ALA A 10 0.14 19.31 -18.08
N PHE A 11 -0.38 18.08 -18.22
CA PHE A 11 -0.10 16.98 -17.28
C PHE A 11 1.34 16.44 -17.39
N ILE A 12 1.97 16.54 -18.57
CA ILE A 12 3.34 16.08 -18.80
C ILE A 12 4.34 17.04 -18.15
N CYS A 13 4.10 18.35 -18.22
CA CYS A 13 5.00 19.36 -17.63
C CYS A 13 5.06 19.32 -16.10
N LEU A 14 4.02 18.83 -15.42
CA LEU A 14 3.98 18.77 -13.95
C LEU A 14 4.87 17.65 -13.37
N GLN A 15 5.29 16.68 -14.19
CA GLN A 15 6.09 15.53 -13.75
C GLN A 15 7.61 15.77 -13.81
N LEU A 16 8.07 16.90 -14.34
CA LEU A 16 9.50 17.19 -14.53
C LEU A 16 10.16 18.01 -13.39
N THR A 17 9.41 18.42 -12.35
CA THR A 17 9.97 19.17 -11.21
C THR A 17 10.31 18.31 -10.00
N ALA A 18 10.10 16.99 -10.05
CA ALA A 18 10.53 16.05 -9.01
C ALA A 18 11.99 15.60 -9.25
N GLY A 19 12.94 16.51 -9.15
CA GLY A 19 14.36 16.24 -9.39
C GLY A 19 15.31 16.92 -8.39
N CYS A 20 15.97 16.09 -7.57
CA CYS A 20 17.23 16.35 -6.84
C CYS A 20 17.24 17.32 -5.64
N LEU A 21 16.70 16.86 -4.51
CA LEU A 21 17.17 17.32 -3.19
C LEU A 21 18.42 16.54 -2.77
N GLY A 22 19.57 17.20 -2.94
CA GLY A 22 20.81 17.12 -2.17
C GLY A 22 21.14 15.85 -1.40
N SER A 23 22.18 15.16 -1.89
CA SER A 23 23.03 14.25 -1.14
C SER A 23 23.54 14.90 0.16
N ARG A 24 22.92 14.58 1.30
CA ARG A 24 23.60 14.61 2.60
C ARG A 24 23.80 13.16 3.04
N LYS A 25 25.04 12.81 3.38
CA LYS A 25 25.40 11.57 4.07
C LYS A 25 24.57 11.48 5.35
N ASN A 26 23.47 10.75 5.30
CA ASN A 26 22.72 10.40 6.50
C ASN A 26 23.45 9.22 7.16
N PRO A 27 23.80 9.28 8.46
CA PRO A 27 24.11 8.05 9.18
C PRO A 27 22.91 7.13 9.00
N LYS A 28 23.15 5.87 8.61
CA LYS A 28 22.09 4.85 8.45
C LYS A 28 21.06 5.06 9.55
N PRO A 29 19.81 5.43 9.23
CA PRO A 29 18.77 5.56 10.24
C PRO A 29 18.75 4.26 11.02
N LYS A 30 18.95 4.35 12.33
CA LYS A 30 18.83 3.20 13.22
C LYS A 30 17.41 2.68 12.99
N GLU A 31 17.27 1.54 12.30
CA GLU A 31 15.96 0.97 11.99
C GLU A 31 15.22 0.82 13.30
N ASN A 32 14.28 1.74 13.54
CA ASN A 32 13.49 1.73 14.73
C ASN A 32 12.44 0.65 14.50
N GLN A 33 12.75 -0.57 14.92
CA GLN A 33 11.95 -1.77 14.67
C GLN A 33 10.47 -1.57 15.08
N ALA A 34 10.22 -0.69 16.06
CA ALA A 34 8.87 -0.27 16.44
C ALA A 34 8.08 0.38 15.29
N ILE A 35 8.73 1.26 14.51
CA ILE A 35 8.10 1.96 13.37
C ILE A 35 7.86 0.99 12.21
N ALA A 36 8.79 0.05 11.98
CA ALA A 36 8.62 -0.98 10.97
C ALA A 36 7.42 -1.90 11.30
N ALA A 37 7.27 -2.30 12.57
CA ALA A 37 6.15 -3.11 13.03
C ALA A 37 4.80 -2.38 12.93
N GLU A 38 4.73 -1.11 13.32
CA GLU A 38 3.51 -0.28 13.21
C GLU A 38 3.09 -0.09 11.74
N LEU A 39 4.07 0.11 10.85
CA LEU A 39 3.80 0.22 9.42
C LEU A 39 3.29 -1.10 8.83
N GLU A 40 3.87 -2.23 9.24
CA GLU A 40 3.42 -3.56 8.83
C GLU A 40 1.99 -3.87 9.32
N GLU A 41 1.65 -3.50 10.56
CA GLU A 41 0.31 -3.70 11.11
C GLU A 41 -0.73 -2.82 10.40
N SER A 42 -0.46 -1.53 10.24
CA SER A 42 -1.35 -0.60 9.54
C SER A 42 -1.49 -0.96 8.05
N PHE A 43 -0.41 -1.42 7.41
CA PHE A 43 -0.45 -1.95 6.06
C PHE A 43 -1.34 -3.18 5.96
N ARG A 44 -1.16 -4.16 6.85
CA ARG A 44 -1.96 -5.39 6.90
C ARG A 44 -3.44 -5.04 7.02
N GLN A 45 -3.79 -4.22 8.00
CA GLN A 45 -5.18 -3.87 8.25
C GLN A 45 -5.82 -3.21 7.02
N ARG A 46 -5.17 -2.18 6.47
CA ARG A 46 -5.67 -1.46 5.28
C ARG A 46 -5.76 -2.36 4.05
N TRP A 47 -4.80 -3.26 3.88
CA TRP A 47 -4.80 -4.21 2.77
C TRP A 47 -5.98 -5.18 2.87
N ILE A 48 -6.20 -5.77 4.06
CA ILE A 48 -7.31 -6.69 4.31
C ILE A 48 -8.65 -5.98 4.13
N GLU A 49 -8.82 -4.78 4.70
CA GLU A 49 -10.05 -3.99 4.56
C GLU A 49 -10.35 -3.66 3.10
N LYS A 50 -9.35 -3.23 2.34
CA LYS A 50 -9.49 -2.98 0.90
C LYS A 50 -9.87 -4.26 0.15
N ARG A 51 -9.22 -5.38 0.45
CA ARG A 51 -9.47 -6.63 -0.27
C ARG A 51 -10.85 -7.21 0.08
N ALA A 52 -11.25 -7.10 1.34
CA ALA A 52 -12.58 -7.49 1.79
C ALA A 52 -13.67 -6.63 1.13
N SER A 53 -13.46 -5.32 0.95
CA SER A 53 -14.43 -4.46 0.25
C SER A 53 -14.54 -4.81 -1.23
N GLU A 54 -13.42 -5.13 -1.90
CA GLU A 54 -13.42 -5.63 -3.27
C GLU A 54 -14.16 -6.97 -3.43
N LEU A 55 -14.00 -7.89 -2.47
CA LEU A 55 -14.72 -9.17 -2.46
C LEU A 55 -16.21 -8.98 -2.16
N THR A 56 -16.54 -8.08 -1.25
CA THR A 56 -17.94 -7.73 -0.94
C THR A 56 -18.62 -7.09 -2.15
N ALA A 57 -17.93 -6.21 -2.89
CA ALA A 57 -18.44 -5.65 -4.14
C ALA A 57 -18.68 -6.71 -5.23
N LYS A 58 -18.00 -7.86 -5.14
CA LYS A 58 -18.24 -9.03 -6.01
C LYS A 58 -19.36 -9.95 -5.52
N GLY A 59 -20.04 -9.60 -4.43
CA GLY A 59 -21.16 -10.35 -3.86
C GLY A 59 -20.77 -11.39 -2.81
N VAL A 60 -19.52 -11.41 -2.34
CA VAL A 60 -19.09 -12.27 -1.23
C VAL A 60 -19.62 -11.68 0.08
N ALA A 61 -20.15 -12.52 0.98
CA ALA A 61 -20.58 -12.07 2.31
C ALA A 61 -19.42 -11.43 3.08
N ALA A 62 -19.66 -10.35 3.82
CA ALA A 62 -18.61 -9.54 4.44
C ALA A 62 -17.67 -10.34 5.35
N ASP A 63 -18.20 -11.30 6.12
CA ASP A 63 -17.40 -12.14 7.01
C ASP A 63 -16.49 -13.10 6.23
N LEU A 64 -17.03 -13.75 5.19
CA LEU A 64 -16.25 -14.59 4.27
C LEU A 64 -15.21 -13.78 3.50
N ALA A 65 -15.54 -12.56 3.09
CA ALA A 65 -14.65 -11.66 2.38
C ALA A 65 -13.44 -11.26 3.25
N ARG A 66 -13.64 -11.01 4.55
CA ARG A 66 -12.52 -10.74 5.48
C ARG A 66 -11.63 -11.95 5.67
N THR A 67 -12.20 -13.14 5.87
CA THR A 67 -11.43 -14.39 6.01
C THR A 67 -10.61 -14.66 4.75
N GLN A 68 -11.24 -14.54 3.57
CA GLN A 68 -10.54 -14.75 2.31
C GLN A 68 -9.45 -13.70 2.08
N ALA A 69 -9.70 -12.42 2.39
CA ALA A 69 -8.68 -11.39 2.34
C ALA A 69 -7.49 -11.72 3.28
N PHE A 70 -7.73 -12.22 4.47
CA PHE A 70 -6.66 -12.60 5.39
C PHE A 70 -5.77 -13.74 4.84
N GLU A 71 -6.39 -14.78 4.27
CA GLU A 71 -5.64 -15.89 3.67
C GLU A 71 -4.88 -15.46 2.41
N GLU A 72 -5.47 -14.62 1.56
CA GLU A 72 -4.78 -14.03 0.41
C GLU A 72 -3.57 -13.18 0.85
N PHE A 73 -3.69 -12.44 1.95
CA PHE A 73 -2.58 -11.68 2.52
C PHE A 73 -1.44 -12.60 2.97
N LYS A 74 -1.75 -13.68 3.69
CA LYS A 74 -0.76 -14.66 4.16
C LYS A 74 0.01 -15.28 3.01
N VAL A 75 -0.69 -15.73 1.96
CA VAL A 75 -0.07 -16.33 0.77
C VAL A 75 0.80 -15.31 0.03
N LYS A 76 0.31 -14.09 -0.16
CA LYS A 76 0.97 -13.08 -0.98
C LYS A 76 2.23 -12.51 -0.34
N PHE A 77 2.23 -12.31 0.97
CA PHE A 77 3.34 -11.71 1.71
C PHE A 77 4.14 -12.72 2.52
N ASN A 78 3.88 -14.02 2.31
CA ASN A 78 4.49 -15.13 3.03
C ASN A 78 4.55 -14.88 4.54
N PHE A 79 3.47 -14.32 5.10
CA PHE A 79 3.45 -13.85 6.49
C PHE A 79 3.42 -15.10 7.39
N PRO A 80 4.52 -15.44 8.09
CA PRO A 80 4.51 -16.60 8.95
C PRO A 80 3.56 -16.34 10.12
N GLU A 81 2.71 -17.32 10.45
CA GLU A 81 1.95 -17.21 11.69
C GLU A 81 2.93 -17.08 12.86
N PRO A 82 2.66 -16.21 13.84
CA PRO A 82 3.49 -16.12 15.02
C PRO A 82 3.54 -17.52 15.65
N LYS A 83 4.73 -18.14 15.63
CA LYS A 83 4.98 -19.41 16.31
C LYS A 83 4.57 -19.23 17.78
N LYS A 84 3.43 -19.80 18.17
CA LYS A 84 3.08 -19.99 19.58
C LYS A 84 4.19 -20.85 20.20
N LYS A 85 4.98 -20.26 21.08
CA LYS A 85 5.87 -20.99 21.99
C LYS A 85 5.08 -21.37 23.24
#